data_AF-A0A7R9EHL6-F1
#
_entry.id   AF-A0A7R9EHL6-F1
#
_cell.length_a   1.000
_cell.length_b   1.000
_cell.length_c   1.000
_cell.angle_alpha   90.00
_cell.angle_beta   90.00
_cell.angle_gamma   90.00
#
_symmetry.space_group_name_H-M   'P 1'
#
loop_
_entity.id
_entity.type
_entity.pdbx_description
1 polymer ?
#
loop_
_entity_poly.entity_id
_entity_poly.type
_entity_poly.pdbx_seq_one_letter_code
_entity_poly.pdbx_strand_id
1 'polypeptide(L)'
;MGIVLTILITTIIILIYNRFTNIFSYWRLKRVPFVQPLKVNNKLKDVLLSRIDLEDVFEMVYSELEGHELGGFYKFLQPCLMARSPDVIETILVTRFDCFHDNWSHVCHEVDPLASRSLFFMTGDRGIYAPPSWAVLPHLRPSQSLFHTSANERQAPPSCLKM
;
A
#
# COMPACT_ATOMS: atom_id res chain seq x y z
N MET A 1 -32.38 -27.66 -18.12
CA MET A 1 -31.98 -26.25 -17.91
C MET A 1 -31.76 -25.89 -16.44
N GLY A 2 -32.72 -26.13 -15.54
CA GLY A 2 -32.58 -25.77 -14.11
C GLY A 2 -31.39 -26.43 -13.38
N ILE A 3 -31.16 -27.74 -13.58
CA ILE A 3 -30.06 -28.48 -12.92
C ILE A 3 -28.67 -27.98 -13.39
N VAL A 4 -28.54 -27.61 -14.66
CA VAL A 4 -27.26 -27.06 -15.18
C VAL A 4 -26.98 -25.70 -14.56
N LEU A 5 -28.00 -24.85 -14.40
CA LEU A 5 -27.88 -23.55 -13.76
C LEU A 5 -27.50 -23.68 -12.28
N THR A 6 -28.09 -24.64 -11.55
CA THR A 6 -27.74 -24.85 -10.14
C THR A 6 -26.31 -25.34 -9.98
N ILE A 7 -25.84 -26.27 -10.82
CA ILE A 7 -24.43 -26.73 -10.82
C ILE A 7 -23.47 -25.58 -11.13
N LEU A 8 -23.81 -24.71 -12.09
CA LEU A 8 -22.98 -23.55 -12.43
C LEU A 8 -22.87 -22.59 -11.23
N ILE A 9 -24.00 -22.26 -10.61
CA ILE A 9 -24.05 -21.34 -9.46
C ILE A 9 -23.26 -21.90 -8.27
N THR A 10 -23.45 -23.17 -7.93
CA THR A 10 -22.73 -23.79 -6.80
C THR A 10 -21.22 -23.81 -7.05
N THR A 11 -20.80 -24.14 -8.29
CA THR A 11 -19.38 -24.12 -8.67
C THR A 11 -18.78 -22.72 -8.53
N ILE A 12 -19.50 -21.69 -8.99
CA ILE A 12 -19.07 -20.29 -8.85
C ILE A 12 -18.93 -19.90 -7.37
N ILE A 13 -19.90 -20.26 -6.53
CA ILE A 13 -19.87 -19.97 -5.09
C ILE A 13 -18.65 -20.63 -4.42
N ILE A 14 -18.35 -21.88 -4.75
CA ILE A 14 -17.20 -22.61 -4.21
C ILE A 14 -15.88 -21.93 -4.63
N LEU A 15 -15.75 -21.55 -5.91
CA LEU A 15 -14.57 -20.85 -6.41
C LEU A 15 -14.38 -19.52 -5.68
N ILE A 16 -15.46 -18.75 -5.53
CA ILE A 16 -15.44 -17.47 -4.82
C ILE A 16 -15.02 -17.70 -3.36
N TYR A 17 -15.65 -18.63 -2.65
CA TYR A 17 -15.32 -18.96 -1.26
C TYR A 17 -13.83 -19.31 -1.09
N ASN A 18 -13.30 -20.19 -1.94
CA ASN A 18 -11.89 -20.58 -1.90
C ASN A 18 -10.95 -19.40 -2.15
N ARG A 19 -11.31 -18.49 -3.06
CA ARG A 19 -10.53 -17.27 -3.32
C ARG A 19 -10.50 -16.36 -2.11
N PHE A 20 -11.65 -16.11 -1.48
CA PHE A 20 -11.72 -15.29 -0.26
C PHE A 20 -10.92 -15.92 0.89
N THR A 21 -11.07 -17.23 1.12
CA THR A 21 -10.33 -17.92 2.19
C THR A 21 -8.82 -17.87 1.94
N ASN A 22 -8.37 -18.01 0.69
CA ASN A 22 -6.95 -17.90 0.34
C ASN A 22 -6.42 -16.49 0.63
N ILE A 23 -7.13 -15.45 0.20
CA ILE A 23 -6.75 -14.04 0.44
C ILE A 23 -6.63 -13.77 1.95
N PHE A 24 -7.65 -14.10 2.73
CA PHE A 24 -7.64 -13.81 4.18
C PHE A 24 -6.70 -14.72 4.98
N SER A 25 -6.15 -15.77 4.36
CA SER A 25 -5.14 -16.62 4.98
C SER A 25 -3.73 -16.04 4.93
N TYR A 26 -3.49 -14.97 4.16
CA TYR A 26 -2.16 -14.40 3.94
C TYR A 26 -1.39 -14.08 5.23
N TRP A 27 -1.94 -13.24 6.11
CA TRP A 27 -1.27 -12.86 7.37
C TRP A 27 -1.14 -14.04 8.33
N ARG A 28 -2.13 -14.94 8.34
CA ARG A 28 -2.08 -16.17 9.14
C ARG A 28 -0.93 -17.08 8.71
N LEU A 29 -0.70 -17.24 7.40
CA LEU A 29 0.40 -18.04 6.86
C LEU A 29 1.77 -17.39 7.15
N LYS A 30 1.84 -16.05 7.15
CA LYS A 30 3.04 -15.28 7.48
C LYS A 30 3.31 -15.17 8.98
N ARG A 31 2.42 -15.67 9.85
CA ARG A 31 2.50 -15.59 11.32
C ARG A 31 2.68 -14.15 11.84
N VAL A 32 2.12 -13.18 11.12
CA VAL A 32 2.10 -11.77 11.55
C VAL A 32 0.79 -11.54 12.31
N PRO A 33 0.80 -10.87 13.48
CA PRO A 33 -0.44 -10.52 14.18
C PRO A 33 -1.30 -9.64 13.27
N PHE A 34 -2.61 -9.88 13.21
CA PHE A 34 -3.47 -9.14 12.29
C PHE A 34 -4.85 -8.88 12.87
N VAL A 35 -5.44 -7.74 12.48
CA VAL A 35 -6.81 -7.38 12.85
C VAL A 35 -7.80 -8.17 12.01
N GLN A 36 -8.87 -8.66 12.63
CA GLN A 36 -9.88 -9.46 11.94
C GLN A 36 -10.47 -8.70 10.73
N PRO A 37 -10.50 -9.32 9.53
CA PRO A 37 -11.00 -8.65 8.32
C PRO A 37 -12.44 -8.14 8.46
N LEU A 38 -13.30 -8.85 9.20
CA LEU A 38 -14.69 -8.46 9.41
C LEU A 38 -14.81 -7.13 10.18
N LYS A 39 -13.97 -6.90 11.20
CA LYS A 39 -13.97 -5.64 11.96
C LYS A 39 -13.61 -4.47 11.05
N VAL A 40 -12.52 -4.60 10.30
CA VAL A 40 -12.02 -3.55 9.39
C VAL A 40 -13.01 -3.29 8.25
N ASN A 41 -13.50 -4.35 7.60
CA ASN A 41 -14.43 -4.23 6.48
C ASN A 41 -15.79 -3.65 6.89
N ASN A 42 -16.23 -3.87 8.13
CA ASN A 42 -17.45 -3.23 8.63
C ASN A 42 -17.28 -1.71 8.73
N LYS A 43 -16.18 -1.22 9.31
CA LYS A 43 -15.91 0.23 9.36
C LYS A 43 -15.62 0.83 7.98
N LEU A 44 -14.92 0.12 7.11
CA LEU A 44 -14.70 0.57 5.72
C LEU A 44 -16.01 0.75 4.93
N LYS A 45 -17.06 -0.04 5.23
CA LYS A 45 -18.39 0.21 4.64
C LYS A 45 -18.99 1.53 5.12
N ASP A 46 -18.83 1.86 6.40
CA ASP A 46 -19.30 3.12 6.95
C ASP A 46 -18.54 4.32 6.35
N VAL A 47 -17.24 4.15 6.02
CA VAL A 47 -16.48 5.14 5.23
C VAL A 47 -17.06 5.31 3.83
N LEU A 48 -17.38 4.22 3.13
CA LEU A 48 -18.02 4.30 1.80
C LEU A 48 -19.41 4.94 1.85
N LEU A 49 -20.10 4.82 2.98
CA LEU A 49 -21.37 5.48 3.26
C LEU A 49 -21.18 6.91 3.80
N SER A 50 -19.95 7.43 3.83
CA SER A 50 -19.57 8.75 4.35
C SER A 50 -20.07 9.02 5.78
N ARG A 51 -20.12 7.97 6.62
CA ARG A 51 -20.55 8.07 8.03
C ARG A 51 -19.39 8.30 8.99
N ILE A 52 -18.21 7.82 8.62
CA ILE A 52 -16.97 7.94 9.39
C ILE A 52 -15.81 8.20 8.41
N ASP A 53 -14.68 8.68 8.93
CA ASP A 53 -13.51 8.96 8.12
C ASP A 53 -12.56 7.75 8.06
N LEU A 54 -11.65 7.75 7.07
CA LEU A 54 -10.62 6.72 6.97
C LEU A 54 -9.67 6.72 8.17
N GLU A 55 -9.47 7.88 8.80
CA GLU A 55 -8.66 8.04 10.00
C GLU A 55 -9.17 7.16 11.14
N ASP A 56 -10.49 7.16 11.38
CA ASP A 56 -11.13 6.33 12.41
C ASP A 56 -10.86 4.84 12.22
N VAL A 57 -10.73 4.39 10.96
CA VAL A 57 -10.40 3.00 10.63
C VAL A 57 -8.95 2.70 10.99
N PHE A 58 -8.03 3.60 10.66
CA PHE A 58 -6.61 3.43 10.96
C PHE A 58 -6.34 3.51 12.47
N GLU A 59 -7.01 4.39 13.20
CA GLU A 59 -6.91 4.47 14.66
C GLU A 59 -7.40 3.17 15.32
N MET A 60 -8.53 2.61 14.85
CA MET A 60 -9.02 1.32 15.32
C MET A 60 -8.02 0.19 15.02
N VAL A 61 -7.44 0.16 13.82
CA VAL A 61 -6.42 -0.86 13.49
C VAL A 61 -5.17 -0.68 14.34
N TYR A 62 -4.74 0.57 14.57
CA TYR A 62 -3.59 0.88 15.40
C TYR A 62 -3.81 0.47 16.86
N SER A 63 -4.97 0.74 17.43
CA SER A 63 -5.30 0.33 18.82
C SER A 63 -5.44 -1.20 18.96
N GLU A 64 -6.07 -1.90 18.02
CA GLU A 64 -6.22 -3.36 18.07
C GLU A 64 -4.88 -4.13 17.95
N LEU A 65 -3.84 -3.47 17.45
CA LEU A 65 -2.48 -4.04 17.34
C LEU A 65 -1.58 -3.67 18.53
N GLU A 66 -2.13 -3.21 19.66
CA GLU A 66 -1.35 -2.79 20.83
C GLU A 66 -0.49 -3.92 21.39
N GLY A 67 0.77 -3.59 21.70
CA GLY A 67 1.78 -4.58 22.11
C GLY A 67 2.53 -5.27 20.95
N HIS A 68 2.20 -4.95 19.70
CA HIS A 68 2.94 -5.45 18.53
C HIS A 68 3.64 -4.33 17.76
N GLU A 69 4.88 -4.56 17.35
CA GLU A 69 5.70 -3.62 16.55
C GLU A 69 5.22 -3.47 15.10
N LEU A 70 4.51 -4.50 14.63
CA LEU A 70 4.12 -4.78 13.25
C LEU A 70 2.79 -5.51 13.31
N GLY A 71 1.85 -5.16 12.43
CA GLY A 71 0.64 -5.95 12.27
C GLY A 71 0.00 -5.83 10.90
N GLY A 72 -0.75 -6.86 10.52
CA GLY A 72 -1.51 -6.90 9.29
C GLY A 72 -2.95 -6.44 9.48
N PHE A 73 -3.54 -5.93 8.42
CA PHE A 73 -4.99 -5.80 8.29
C PHE A 73 -5.38 -6.06 6.84
N TYR A 74 -6.68 -6.08 6.55
CA TYR A 74 -7.17 -6.19 5.18
C TYR A 74 -8.04 -4.99 4.86
N LYS A 75 -7.68 -4.29 3.78
CA LYS A 75 -8.53 -3.28 3.16
C LYS A 75 -9.34 -3.96 2.07
N PHE A 76 -10.62 -4.24 2.34
CA PHE A 76 -11.47 -5.08 1.49
C PHE A 76 -10.89 -6.48 1.28
N LEU A 77 -10.13 -6.67 0.19
CA LEU A 77 -9.48 -7.91 -0.22
C LEU A 77 -7.95 -7.77 -0.31
N GLN A 78 -7.41 -6.60 -0.05
CA GLN A 78 -5.98 -6.35 -0.14
C GLN A 78 -5.34 -6.52 1.24
N PRO A 79 -4.32 -7.37 1.39
CA PRO A 79 -3.53 -7.41 2.62
C PRO A 79 -2.72 -6.12 2.74
N CYS A 80 -2.77 -5.50 3.91
CA CYS A 80 -2.08 -4.25 4.22
C CYS A 80 -1.26 -4.41 5.50
N LEU A 81 -0.07 -3.80 5.53
CA LEU A 81 0.83 -3.87 6.67
C LEU A 81 0.82 -2.53 7.40
N MET A 82 0.69 -2.58 8.73
CA MET A 82 0.77 -1.45 9.63
C MET A 82 2.07 -1.57 10.44
N ALA A 83 2.98 -0.62 10.24
CA ALA A 83 4.19 -0.49 11.04
C ALA A 83 3.91 0.42 12.25
N ARG A 84 4.34 0.04 13.44
CA ARG A 84 4.12 0.79 14.68
C ARG A 84 5.40 1.22 15.38
N SER A 85 6.42 0.36 15.39
CA SER A 85 7.69 0.71 16.03
C SER A 85 8.55 1.61 15.12
N PRO A 86 9.29 2.57 15.70
CA PRO A 86 10.17 3.43 14.94
C PRO A 86 11.23 2.63 14.16
N ASP A 87 11.76 1.55 14.74
CA ASP A 87 12.77 0.69 14.12
C ASP A 87 12.25 0.01 12.84
N VAL A 88 10.99 -0.44 12.85
CA VAL A 88 10.35 -1.03 11.67
C VAL A 88 10.06 0.02 10.61
N ILE A 89 9.61 1.21 11.03
CA ILE A 89 9.37 2.34 10.12
C ILE A 89 10.67 2.77 9.45
N GLU A 90 11.77 2.90 10.20
CA GLU A 90 13.10 3.20 9.67
C GLU A 90 13.55 2.13 8.67
N THR A 91 13.35 0.85 9.02
CA THR A 91 13.70 -0.26 8.12
C THR A 91 12.93 -0.19 6.80
N ILE A 92 11.65 0.15 6.84
CA ILE A 92 10.79 0.27 5.64
C ILE A 92 11.19 1.47 4.79
N LEU A 93 11.40 2.63 5.42
CA LEU A 93 11.61 3.91 4.73
C LEU A 93 13.06 4.14 4.30
N VAL A 94 14.05 3.56 4.99
CA VAL A 94 15.47 3.76 4.72
C VAL A 94 16.10 2.50 4.15
N THR A 95 16.12 1.41 4.91
CA THR A 95 16.87 0.20 4.55
C THR A 95 16.25 -0.56 3.37
N ARG A 96 14.92 -0.59 3.28
CA ARG A 96 14.18 -1.36 2.28
C ARG A 96 13.32 -0.50 1.37
N PHE A 97 13.68 0.78 1.23
CA PHE A 97 12.93 1.72 0.39
C PHE A 97 12.71 1.18 -1.03
N ASP A 98 13.69 0.48 -1.61
CA ASP A 98 13.58 -0.12 -2.95
C ASP A 98 12.40 -1.10 -3.09
N CYS A 99 12.00 -1.79 -2.01
CA CYS A 99 10.84 -2.68 -2.04
C CYS A 99 9.51 -1.96 -1.71
N PHE A 100 9.56 -0.75 -1.13
CA PHE A 100 8.40 0.01 -0.61
C PHE A 100 8.25 1.39 -1.26
N HIS A 101 8.89 1.64 -2.41
CA HIS A 101 8.88 2.95 -3.06
C HIS A 101 7.50 3.36 -3.59
N ASP A 102 6.58 2.40 -3.78
CA ASP A 102 5.25 2.67 -4.31
C ASP A 102 4.30 3.14 -3.22
N ASN A 103 3.71 4.32 -3.44
CA ASN A 103 2.78 4.91 -2.51
C ASN A 103 1.47 4.11 -2.43
N TRP A 104 0.81 4.22 -1.28
CA TRP A 104 -0.45 3.54 -0.95
C TRP A 104 -1.59 3.77 -1.97
N SER A 105 -1.56 4.90 -2.68
CA SER A 105 -2.57 5.29 -3.66
C SER A 105 -1.93 5.50 -5.03
N HIS A 106 -2.41 4.76 -6.03
CA HIS A 106 -2.08 5.00 -7.43
C HIS A 106 -3.29 5.60 -8.14
N VAL A 107 -3.07 6.69 -8.86
CA VAL A 107 -4.10 7.30 -9.70
C VAL A 107 -3.88 6.86 -11.13
N CYS A 108 -4.91 6.27 -11.75
CA CYS A 108 -4.83 5.90 -13.15
C CYS A 108 -4.62 7.14 -14.02
N HIS A 109 -3.54 7.14 -14.80
CA HIS A 109 -3.20 8.27 -15.68
C HIS A 109 -4.29 8.60 -16.70
N GLU A 110 -5.07 7.60 -17.13
CA GLU A 110 -6.19 7.81 -18.06
C GLU A 110 -7.38 8.55 -17.43
N VAL A 111 -7.56 8.41 -16.11
CA VAL A 111 -8.65 9.03 -15.36
C VAL A 111 -8.28 10.46 -14.95
N ASP A 112 -7.06 10.63 -14.44
CA ASP A 112 -6.54 11.94 -14.07
C ASP A 112 -5.03 12.05 -14.38
N PRO A 113 -4.68 12.62 -15.55
CA PRO A 113 -3.29 12.87 -15.95
C PRO A 113 -2.55 13.85 -15.05
N LEU A 114 -3.26 14.72 -14.32
CA LEU A 114 -2.64 15.72 -13.43
C LEU A 114 -2.31 15.10 -12.08
N ALA A 115 -3.28 14.41 -11.47
CA ALA A 115 -3.05 13.74 -10.19
C ALA A 115 -2.05 12.60 -10.32
N SER A 116 -2.05 11.84 -11.42
CA SER A 116 -1.07 10.77 -11.66
C SER A 116 0.38 11.27 -11.81
N ARG A 117 0.58 12.57 -12.07
CA ARG A 117 1.90 13.22 -12.12
C ARG A 117 2.30 13.89 -10.80
N SER A 118 1.43 13.90 -9.81
CA SER A 118 1.74 14.39 -8.47
C SER A 118 2.66 13.42 -7.75
N LEU A 119 3.64 13.95 -7.01
CA LEU A 119 4.65 13.14 -6.33
C LEU A 119 4.07 12.05 -5.42
N PHE A 120 2.89 12.30 -4.87
CA PHE A 120 2.16 11.39 -3.99
C PHE A 120 1.56 10.17 -4.69
N PHE A 121 1.31 10.22 -6.00
CA PHE A 121 0.62 9.16 -6.74
C PHE A 121 1.49 8.53 -7.85
N MET A 122 2.75 8.94 -7.96
CA MET A 122 3.70 8.34 -8.90
C MET A 122 4.05 6.91 -8.45
N THR A 123 4.23 6.03 -9.43
CA THR A 123 4.59 4.62 -9.23
C THR A 123 5.82 4.30 -10.09
N GLY A 124 6.73 3.49 -9.54
CA GLY A 124 7.97 3.08 -10.20
C GLY A 124 9.07 4.16 -10.28
N ASP A 125 10.11 3.85 -11.06
CA ASP A 125 11.31 4.67 -11.29
C ASP A 125 11.03 6.13 -11.70
N ARG A 126 9.82 6.43 -12.21
CA ARG A 126 9.43 7.79 -12.58
C ARG A 126 9.49 8.77 -11.42
N GLY A 127 9.32 8.31 -10.18
CA GLY A 127 9.50 9.15 -9.01
C GLY A 127 10.93 9.41 -8.59
N ILE A 128 11.84 8.50 -8.95
CA ILE A 128 13.27 8.65 -8.74
C ILE A 128 13.88 9.55 -9.83
N TYR A 129 13.30 9.55 -11.05
CA TYR A 129 13.69 10.41 -12.17
C TYR A 129 12.88 11.70 -12.31
N ALA A 130 11.98 11.99 -11.37
CA ALA A 130 11.29 13.28 -11.37
C ALA A 130 12.35 14.38 -11.23
N PRO A 131 12.47 15.30 -12.21
CA PRO A 131 13.41 16.40 -12.10
C PRO A 131 13.14 17.13 -10.77
N PRO A 132 14.18 17.59 -10.07
CA PRO A 132 13.99 18.41 -8.87
C PRO A 132 12.97 19.52 -9.14
N SER A 133 12.22 19.96 -8.14
CA SER A 133 11.17 20.99 -8.31
C SER A 133 11.68 22.23 -9.05
N TRP A 134 12.96 22.60 -8.85
CA TRP A 134 13.63 23.71 -9.54
C TRP A 134 13.90 23.49 -11.04
N ALA A 135 13.87 22.24 -11.51
CA ALA A 135 13.98 21.90 -12.93
C ALA A 135 12.62 21.99 -13.66
N VAL A 136 11.51 21.84 -12.94
CA VAL A 136 10.14 22.05 -13.47
C VAL A 136 9.69 23.50 -13.30
N LEU A 137 10.16 24.19 -12.25
CA LEU A 137 9.84 25.57 -11.90
C LEU A 137 11.12 26.42 -11.95
N PRO A 138 11.43 27.06 -13.10
CA PRO A 138 12.70 27.76 -13.31
C PRO A 138 12.97 28.90 -12.32
N HIS A 139 11.92 29.42 -11.68
CA HIS A 139 11.96 30.51 -10.72
C HIS A 139 12.36 30.06 -9.30
N LEU A 140 12.38 28.75 -9.01
CA LEU A 140 12.76 28.19 -7.71
C LEU A 140 14.22 27.71 -7.66
N ARG A 141 15.09 28.19 -8.56
CA ARG A 141 16.48 27.72 -8.67
C ARG A 141 17.29 28.12 -7.42
N PRO A 142 17.83 27.17 -6.64
CA PRO A 142 18.78 27.48 -5.56
C PRO A 142 20.12 27.94 -6.16
N SER A 143 20.86 28.79 -5.44
CA SER A 143 22.20 29.21 -5.83
C SER A 143 23.15 28.00 -5.89
N GLN A 144 23.97 27.93 -6.94
CA GLN A 144 24.79 26.76 -7.31
C GLN A 144 25.92 26.39 -6.33
N SER A 145 26.00 26.97 -5.13
CA SER A 145 27.15 26.86 -4.24
C SER A 145 27.20 25.60 -3.35
N LEU A 146 26.24 24.67 -3.44
CA LEU A 146 26.08 23.58 -2.45
C LEU A 146 26.22 22.14 -2.97
N PHE A 147 26.50 21.90 -4.25
CA PHE A 147 26.47 20.54 -4.81
C PHE A 147 27.78 20.13 -5.49
N HIS A 148 28.86 20.00 -4.70
CA HIS A 148 30.13 19.41 -5.13
C HIS A 148 30.51 18.20 -4.26
N THR A 149 29.58 17.35 -3.82
CA THR A 149 29.97 16.10 -3.12
C THR A 149 28.79 15.13 -2.96
N SER A 150 28.44 14.36 -4.00
CA SER A 150 27.89 12.98 -3.87
C SER A 150 27.49 12.43 -5.25
N ALA A 151 28.48 12.09 -6.07
CA ALA A 151 28.27 11.32 -7.29
C ALA A 151 29.25 10.16 -7.32
N ASN A 152 29.22 9.31 -6.30
CA ASN A 152 29.86 8.00 -6.36
C ASN A 152 29.13 7.06 -5.40
N GLU A 153 28.96 5.80 -5.80
CA GLU A 153 28.27 4.70 -5.10
C GLU A 153 26.73 4.65 -5.23
N ARG A 154 26.26 4.04 -6.33
CA ARG A 154 24.97 3.32 -6.36
C ARG A 154 25.18 1.96 -7.05
N GLN A 155 25.40 0.95 -6.23
CA GLN A 155 25.47 -0.46 -6.62
C GLN A 155 24.05 -1.06 -6.53
N ALA A 156 23.64 -1.85 -7.52
CA ALA A 156 22.26 -2.31 -7.68
C ALA A 156 21.82 -3.27 -6.56
N PRO A 157 20.59 -3.13 -6.00
CA PRO A 157 20.09 -4.04 -4.97
C PRO A 157 19.58 -5.37 -5.57
N PRO A 158 19.67 -6.48 -4.82
CA PRO A 158 19.18 -7.79 -5.23
C PRO A 158 17.64 -7.82 -5.27
N SER A 159 17.11 -8.69 -6.13
CA SER A 159 15.67 -8.88 -6.41
C SER A 159 14.80 -8.93 -5.14
N CYS A 160 14.01 -7.87 -4.90
CA CYS A 160 12.97 -7.84 -3.87
C CYS A 160 11.80 -8.77 -4.24
N LEU A 161 11.40 -9.62 -3.28
CA LEU A 161 10.09 -10.28 -3.31
C LEU A 161 9.03 -9.20 -3.10
N LYS A 162 8.27 -8.86 -4.15
CA LYS A 162 7.15 -7.91 -4.06
C LYS A 162 6.06 -8.49 -3.14
N MET A 163 5.71 -7.74 -2.09
CA MET A 163 4.55 -7.97 -1.21
C MET A 163 3.32 -7.29 -1.78
#